data_AF-A0A1Q5HDX8-F1
#
_entry.id   AF-A0A1Q5HDX8-F1
#
_cell.length_a   1.000
_cell.length_b   1.000
_cell.length_c   1.000
_cell.angle_alpha   90.00
_cell.angle_beta   90.00
_cell.angle_gamma   90.00
#
_symmetry.space_group_name_H-M   'P 1'
#
loop_
_entity.id
_entity.type
_entity.pdbx_description
1 polymer ?
#
loop_
_entity_poly.entity_id
_entity_poly.type
_entity_poly.pdbx_seq_one_letter_code
_entity_poly.pdbx_strand_id
1 'polypeptide(L)'
;MSVRNDGPGRGSGTTAYPSLLPWQVRERRFPPARFGRRGLDPDAVYAYLGRVAGDMASLHAEITRHRQETLRIKVALRRWQSEQARQANGERR
;
A
#
# COMPACT_ATOMS: atom_id res chain seq x y z
N MET A 1 -2.61 -29.73 -24.20
CA MET A 1 -2.21 -29.42 -22.80
C MET A 1 -2.27 -27.91 -22.63
N SER A 2 -3.36 -27.40 -22.06
CA SER A 2 -3.60 -25.96 -21.88
C SER A 2 -3.24 -25.56 -20.46
N VAL A 3 -2.24 -24.71 -20.30
CA VAL A 3 -1.91 -24.10 -19.01
C VAL A 3 -2.41 -22.67 -19.03
N ARG A 4 -3.59 -22.46 -18.46
CA ARG A 4 -4.09 -21.10 -18.14
C ARG A 4 -3.46 -20.73 -16.81
N ASN A 5 -2.53 -19.78 -16.83
CA ASN A 5 -1.95 -19.24 -15.61
C ASN A 5 -2.82 -18.10 -15.08
N ASP A 6 -3.09 -18.18 -13.79
CA ASP A 6 -4.01 -17.37 -13.02
C ASP A 6 -3.67 -15.86 -13.02
N GLY A 7 -4.71 -15.04 -13.18
CA GLY A 7 -4.61 -13.59 -13.11
C GLY A 7 -4.43 -13.08 -11.67
N PRO A 8 -3.80 -11.90 -11.48
CA PRO A 8 -3.62 -11.34 -10.14
C PRO A 8 -4.96 -10.85 -9.58
N GLY A 9 -5.28 -11.36 -8.37
CA GLY A 9 -6.45 -10.99 -7.60
C GLY A 9 -6.57 -9.48 -7.40
N ARG A 10 -7.61 -8.89 -8.02
CA ARG A 10 -8.01 -7.51 -7.78
C ARG A 10 -8.95 -7.49 -6.58
N GLY A 11 -8.41 -7.02 -5.46
CA GLY A 11 -9.20 -6.74 -4.26
C GLY A 11 -10.21 -5.62 -4.48
N SER A 12 -11.47 -5.94 -4.20
CA SER A 12 -12.53 -5.12 -3.60
C SER A 12 -12.70 -3.66 -4.05
N GLY A 13 -13.62 -3.45 -4.98
CA GLY A 13 -14.82 -2.61 -4.80
C GLY A 13 -14.72 -1.32 -3.98
N THR A 14 -14.05 -0.31 -4.50
CA THR A 14 -14.36 1.11 -4.31
C THR A 14 -14.08 1.74 -5.66
N THR A 15 -14.97 2.60 -6.17
CA THR A 15 -14.83 3.29 -7.47
C THR A 15 -13.35 3.46 -7.83
N ALA A 16 -12.92 2.82 -8.91
CA ALA A 16 -11.53 2.55 -9.26
C ALA A 16 -10.72 3.81 -9.59
N TYR A 17 -10.65 4.75 -8.66
CA TYR A 17 -9.61 5.74 -8.61
C TYR A 17 -8.37 5.00 -8.09
N PRO A 18 -7.30 4.92 -8.88
CA PRO A 18 -6.03 4.44 -8.35
C PRO A 18 -5.71 5.25 -7.10
N SER A 19 -5.37 4.56 -6.01
CA SER A 19 -5.01 5.22 -4.75
C SER A 19 -3.90 6.24 -5.04
N LEU A 20 -4.13 7.49 -4.63
CA LEU A 20 -3.17 8.57 -4.86
C LEU A 20 -1.90 8.31 -4.05
N LEU A 21 -0.75 8.38 -4.72
CA LEU A 21 0.54 8.33 -4.06
C LEU A 21 0.86 9.70 -3.42
N PRO A 22 1.60 9.74 -2.30
CA PRO A 22 1.96 10.99 -1.63
C PRO A 22 2.59 12.03 -2.56
N TRP A 23 3.48 11.61 -3.46
CA TRP A 23 4.12 12.52 -4.43
C TRP A 23 3.12 13.09 -5.44
N GLN A 24 2.12 12.32 -5.84
CA GLN A 24 1.06 12.78 -6.76
C GLN A 24 0.19 13.86 -6.12
N VAL A 25 0.02 13.81 -4.79
CA VAL A 25 -0.70 14.85 -4.04
C VAL A 25 0.13 16.14 -3.98
N ARG A 26 1.44 16.05 -3.73
CA ARG A 26 2.35 17.21 -3.70
C ARG A 26 2.46 17.92 -5.05
N GLU A 27 2.49 17.14 -6.12
CA GLU A 27 2.73 17.65 -7.47
C GLU A 27 1.45 18.06 -8.19
N ARG A 28 0.27 17.84 -7.59
CA ARG A 28 -1.00 18.19 -8.19
C ARG A 28 -1.09 19.69 -8.44
N ARG A 29 -1.25 20.07 -9.71
CA ARG A 29 -1.52 21.46 -10.10
C ARG A 29 -3.00 21.66 -10.36
N PHE A 30 -3.50 22.82 -9.94
CA PHE A 30 -4.89 23.24 -10.17
C PHE A 30 -4.89 24.41 -11.14
N PRO A 31 -5.83 24.44 -12.11
CA PRO A 31 -6.00 25.61 -12.95
C PRO A 31 -6.46 26.80 -12.10
N PRO A 32 -6.12 28.05 -12.48
CA PRO A 32 -6.63 29.23 -11.82
C PRO A 32 -8.17 29.27 -11.91
N ALA A 33 -8.79 29.97 -10.95
CA ALA A 33 -10.24 30.16 -10.95
C ALA A 33 -10.70 30.87 -12.24
N ARG A 34 -11.90 30.51 -12.72
CA ARG A 34 -12.51 31.20 -13.87
C ARG A 34 -12.73 32.68 -13.56
N PHE A 35 -12.60 33.51 -14.58
CA PHE A 35 -12.83 34.95 -14.48
C PHE A 35 -14.19 35.26 -13.82
N GLY A 36 -14.20 36.21 -12.88
CA GLY A 36 -15.39 36.57 -12.10
C GLY A 36 -15.73 35.63 -10.93
N ARG A 37 -14.92 34.59 -10.65
CA ARG A 37 -15.06 33.74 -9.46
C ARG A 37 -13.86 33.86 -8.53
N ARG A 38 -14.13 33.91 -7.23
CA ARG A 38 -13.09 33.86 -6.20
C ARG A 38 -12.62 32.41 -6.02
N GLY A 39 -11.31 32.18 -6.17
CA GLY A 39 -10.66 30.90 -5.88
C GLY A 39 -10.13 30.83 -4.44
N LEU A 40 -9.62 29.66 -4.07
CA LEU A 40 -8.80 29.49 -2.87
C LEU A 40 -7.43 30.15 -3.08
N ASP A 41 -6.82 30.58 -1.98
CA ASP A 41 -5.42 31.03 -1.98
C ASP A 41 -4.51 29.84 -2.37
N PRO A 42 -3.76 29.95 -3.49
CA PRO A 42 -2.88 28.89 -3.95
C PRO A 42 -1.87 28.44 -2.90
N ASP A 43 -1.29 29.38 -2.14
CA ASP A 43 -0.23 29.06 -1.19
C ASP A 43 -0.78 28.26 0.00
N ALA A 44 -1.95 28.66 0.51
CA ALA A 44 -2.65 27.90 1.55
C ALA A 44 -3.02 26.48 1.09
N VAL A 45 -3.48 26.32 -0.16
CA VAL A 45 -3.81 25.01 -0.74
C VAL A 45 -2.55 24.15 -0.83
N TYR A 46 -1.44 24.68 -1.36
CA TYR A 46 -0.20 23.92 -1.50
C TYR A 46 0.42 23.54 -0.16
N ALA A 47 0.36 24.41 0.84
CA ALA A 47 0.79 24.10 2.21
C ALA A 47 -0.04 22.94 2.80
N TYR A 48 -1.36 22.98 2.63
CA TYR A 48 -2.24 21.91 3.09
C TYR A 48 -1.95 20.57 2.39
N LEU A 49 -1.80 20.57 1.06
CA LEU A 49 -1.47 19.37 0.30
C LEU A 49 -0.08 18.81 0.67
N GLY A 50 0.88 19.67 0.98
CA GLY A 50 2.18 19.26 1.50
C GLY A 50 2.04 18.46 2.80
N ARG A 51 1.22 18.95 3.74
CA ARG A 51 0.93 18.24 4.99
C ARG A 51 0.21 16.92 4.75
N VAL A 52 -0.86 16.93 3.95
CA VAL A 52 -1.63 15.72 3.62
C VAL A 52 -0.72 14.64 3.02
N ALA A 53 0.17 15.02 2.10
CA ALA A 53 1.12 14.08 1.53
C ALA A 53 2.12 13.53 2.56
N GLY A 54 2.58 14.36 3.50
CA GLY A 54 3.43 13.91 4.61
C GLY A 54 2.73 12.88 5.51
N ASP A 55 1.47 13.12 5.84
CA ASP A 55 0.65 12.21 6.64
C ASP A 55 0.40 10.89 5.89
N MET A 56 0.08 10.95 4.59
CA MET A 56 -0.07 9.77 3.73
C MET A 56 1.23 8.95 3.63
N ALA A 57 2.38 9.60 3.51
CA ALA A 57 3.67 8.92 3.47
C ALA A 57 3.94 8.17 4.78
N SER A 58 3.59 8.78 5.92
CA SER A 58 3.74 8.17 7.25
C SER A 58 2.86 6.94 7.40
N LEU A 59 1.58 7.03 7.02
CA LEU A 59 0.64 5.90 7.03
C LEU A 59 1.09 4.75 6.13
N HIS A 60 1.59 5.05 4.92
CA HIS A 60 2.09 4.02 4.01
C HIS A 60 3.34 3.32 4.55
N ALA A 61 4.22 4.05 5.26
CA ALA A 61 5.39 3.47 5.92
C ALA A 61 4.97 2.52 7.05
N GLU A 62 3.97 2.89 7.84
CA GLU A 62 3.41 2.07 8.91
C GLU A 62 2.76 0.78 8.37
N ILE A 63 1.95 0.88 7.31
CA ILE A 63 1.37 -0.29 6.63
C ILE A 63 2.48 -1.22 6.13
N THR A 64 3.53 -0.66 5.53
CA THR A 64 4.68 -1.44 5.04
C THR A 64 5.38 -2.16 6.18
N ARG A 65 5.60 -1.47 7.30
CA ARG A 65 6.20 -2.05 8.51
C ARG A 65 5.37 -3.22 9.04
N HIS A 66 4.06 -3.05 9.21
CA HIS A 66 3.18 -4.13 9.69
C HIS A 66 3.15 -5.34 8.76
N ARG A 67 3.20 -5.10 7.44
CA ARG A 67 3.31 -6.19 6.46
C ARG A 67 4.63 -6.93 6.60
N GLN A 68 5.74 -6.23 6.82
CA GLN A 68 7.04 -6.87 7.07
C GLN A 68 7.05 -7.69 8.35
N GLU A 69 6.47 -7.17 9.45
CA GLU A 69 6.32 -7.90 10.71
C GLU A 69 5.51 -9.19 10.51
N THR A 70 4.37 -9.09 9.80
CA THR A 70 3.53 -10.24 9.46
C THR A 70 4.29 -11.28 8.63
N LEU A 71 5.08 -10.84 7.63
CA LEU A 71 5.88 -11.73 6.81
C LEU A 71 6.96 -12.45 7.64
N ARG A 72 7.63 -11.75 8.55
CA ARG A 72 8.62 -12.36 9.46
C ARG A 72 8.00 -13.45 10.32
N ILE A 73 6.84 -13.19 10.92
CA ILE A 73 6.10 -14.17 11.72
C ILE A 73 5.73 -15.39 10.88
N LYS A 74 5.19 -15.18 9.68
CA LYS A 74 4.82 -16.28 8.75
C LYS A 74 6.03 -17.12 8.35
N VAL A 75 7.18 -16.51 8.10
CA VAL A 75 8.42 -17.21 7.75
C VAL A 75 8.93 -18.05 8.93
N ALA A 76 8.95 -17.49 10.14
CA ALA A 76 9.35 -18.21 11.35
C ALA A 76 8.44 -19.41 11.61
N LEU A 77 7.12 -19.24 11.48
CA LEU A 77 6.16 -20.32 11.64
C LEU A 77 6.38 -21.42 10.61
N ARG A 78 6.56 -21.07 9.33
CA ARG A 78 6.82 -22.04 8.26
C ARG A 78 8.11 -22.83 8.51
N ARG A 79 9.15 -22.16 9.00
CA ARG A 79 10.42 -22.81 9.35
C ARG A 79 10.23 -23.82 10.47
N TRP A 80 9.58 -23.42 11.56
CA TRP A 80 9.30 -24.30 12.69
C TRP A 80 8.46 -25.52 12.26
N GLN A 81 7.38 -25.30 11.49
CA GLN A 81 6.56 -26.40 10.94
C GLN A 81 7.38 -27.38 10.09
N SER A 82 8.34 -26.86 9.31
CA SER A 82 9.22 -27.70 8.49
C SER A 82 10.20 -28.51 9.33
N GLU A 83 10.71 -27.95 10.42
CA GLU A 83 11.61 -28.64 11.37
C GLU A 83 10.85 -29.74 12.12
N GLN A 84 9.63 -29.46 12.58
CA GLN A 84 8.75 -30.45 13.22
C GLN A 84 8.39 -31.61 12.30
N ALA A 85 8.05 -31.33 11.03
CA ALA A 85 7.75 -32.38 10.05
C ALA A 85 8.96 -33.30 9.78
N ARG A 86 10.19 -32.77 9.81
CA ARG A 86 11.41 -33.59 9.68
C ARG A 86 11.63 -34.49 10.89
N GLN A 87 11.42 -33.97 12.10
CA GLN A 87 11.53 -34.74 13.34
C GLN A 87 10.51 -35.90 13.36
N ALA A 88 9.24 -35.61 13.07
CA ALA A 88 8.19 -36.63 13.01
C ALA A 88 8.43 -37.70 11.93
N ASN A 89 9.06 -37.36 10.81
CA ASN A 89 9.43 -38.33 9.77
C ASN A 89 10.67 -39.15 10.13
N GLY A 90 11.58 -38.60 10.95
CA GLY A 90 12.76 -39.29 11.47
C GLY A 90 12.40 -40.32 12.54
N GLU A 91 11.42 -40.03 13.39
CA GLU A 91 10.91 -40.95 14.44
C GLU A 91 10.13 -42.15 13.87
N ARG A 92 9.71 -42.09 12.61
CA ARG A 92 8.94 -43.16 11.94
C ARG A 92 9.79 -44.15 11.13
N ARG A 93 11.12 -43.99 11.11
CA ARG A 93 12.08 -44.86 10.41
C ARG A 93 12.93 -45.64 11.39
#